data_AF-A0A662FR71-F1
#
_entry.id   AF-A0A662FR71-F1
#
_cell.length_a   1.000
_cell.length_b   1.000
_cell.length_c   1.000
_cell.angle_alpha   90.00
_cell.angle_beta   90.00
_cell.angle_gamma   90.00
#
_symmetry.space_group_name_H-M   'P 1'
#
loop_
_entity.id
_entity.type
_entity.pdbx_description
1 polymer ?
#
loop_
_entity_poly.entity_id
_entity_poly.type
_entity_poly.pdbx_seq_one_letter_code
_entity_poly.pdbx_strand_id
1 'polypeptide(L)'
;DVLVRVSKTILEAKALVSIVRPKTHDTVVVTLSIKNVVVGAIMPGYRSRIHQGYKAINLTLAYLATKMMPNLALIDGYVGMEGNGPVGGEPKPLGLVLIGSNALETDALTAWLMGFNPNDIGYFYYLHRWGYGEITPDKIIVDSSIDWKSYRTRFKPHRLYLEQLKWRLAPEEERKVERQLEKNL
;
A
#
# COMPACT_ATOMS: atom_id res chain seq x y z
N ASP A 1 0.07 10.48 -19.87
CA ASP A 1 -0.85 10.56 -18.73
C ASP A 1 -1.98 9.56 -18.83
N VAL A 2 -2.31 8.91 -17.73
CA VAL A 2 -3.45 7.98 -17.65
C VAL A 2 -4.58 8.67 -16.90
N LEU A 3 -5.68 8.95 -17.59
CA LEU A 3 -6.88 9.51 -16.97
C LEU A 3 -7.73 8.42 -16.33
N VAL A 4 -7.92 8.55 -15.01
CA VAL A 4 -8.72 7.65 -14.17
C VAL A 4 -9.82 8.44 -13.48
N ARG A 5 -11.07 7.98 -13.59
CA ARG A 5 -12.18 8.54 -12.82
C ARG A 5 -12.28 7.83 -11.48
N VAL A 6 -12.49 8.60 -10.42
CA VAL A 6 -12.62 8.10 -9.05
C VAL A 6 -13.90 8.63 -8.40
N SER A 7 -14.31 7.99 -7.31
CA SER A 7 -15.49 8.36 -6.53
C SER A 7 -15.35 9.77 -5.94
N LYS A 8 -16.28 10.66 -6.31
CA LYS A 8 -16.41 11.99 -5.73
C LYS A 8 -16.59 11.92 -4.21
N THR A 9 -17.37 10.96 -3.72
CA THR A 9 -17.63 10.77 -2.29
C THR A 9 -16.36 10.47 -1.50
N ILE A 10 -15.43 9.68 -2.07
CA ILE A 10 -14.15 9.39 -1.40
C ILE A 10 -13.21 10.60 -1.46
N LEU A 11 -13.15 11.29 -2.61
CA LEU A 11 -12.31 12.48 -2.77
C LEU A 11 -12.72 13.65 -1.86
N GLU A 12 -14.02 13.84 -1.64
CA GLU A 12 -14.56 14.96 -0.86
C GLU A 12 -14.87 14.58 0.59
N ALA A 13 -14.52 13.36 1.02
CA ALA A 13 -14.76 12.90 2.38
C ALA A 13 -13.98 13.78 3.38
N LYS A 14 -14.68 14.26 4.43
CA LYS A 14 -14.03 14.98 5.53
C LYS A 14 -13.10 14.09 6.36
N ALA A 15 -13.44 12.80 6.42
CA ALA A 15 -12.65 11.77 7.06
C ALA A 15 -12.88 10.45 6.31
N LEU A 16 -11.80 9.72 6.08
CA LEU A 16 -11.81 8.44 5.39
C LEU A 16 -11.17 7.37 6.27
N VAL A 17 -11.94 6.32 6.56
CA VAL A 17 -11.49 5.17 7.35
C VAL A 17 -11.40 3.96 6.43
N SER A 18 -10.24 3.32 6.40
CA SER A 18 -10.02 2.09 5.64
C SER A 18 -9.94 0.91 6.59
N ILE A 19 -10.81 -0.09 6.39
CA ILE A 19 -10.83 -1.35 7.13
C ILE A 19 -10.50 -2.46 6.14
N VAL A 20 -9.45 -3.23 6.41
CA VAL A 20 -8.96 -4.25 5.47
C VAL A 20 -8.29 -5.41 6.19
N ARG A 21 -8.23 -6.57 5.53
CA ARG A 21 -7.37 -7.69 5.94
C ARG A 21 -6.04 -7.64 5.21
N PRO A 22 -4.92 -8.02 5.83
CA PRO A 22 -3.63 -8.07 5.15
C PRO A 22 -3.60 -9.21 4.13
N LYS A 23 -3.20 -8.91 2.89
CA LYS A 23 -3.14 -9.90 1.80
C LYS A 23 -1.89 -9.71 0.97
N THR A 24 -1.30 -10.80 0.47
CA THR A 24 -0.35 -10.73 -0.64
C THR A 24 -1.06 -10.34 -1.94
N HIS A 25 -0.31 -9.83 -2.91
CA HIS A 25 -0.82 -9.39 -4.19
C HIS A 25 0.06 -9.86 -5.35
N ASP A 26 -0.52 -9.91 -6.53
CA ASP A 26 0.11 -10.32 -7.79
C ASP A 26 0.87 -9.21 -8.52
N THR A 27 0.82 -7.96 -8.02
CA THR A 27 1.31 -6.77 -8.73
C THR A 27 2.09 -5.78 -7.86
N VAL A 28 1.74 -5.65 -6.57
CA VAL A 28 2.30 -4.62 -5.66
C VAL A 28 2.68 -5.18 -4.29
N VAL A 29 3.03 -6.45 -4.24
CA VAL A 29 3.47 -7.28 -3.10
C VAL A 29 2.37 -7.54 -2.08
N VAL A 30 1.72 -6.50 -1.56
CA VAL A 30 0.64 -6.59 -0.57
C VAL A 30 -0.54 -5.67 -0.92
N THR A 31 -1.71 -6.03 -0.42
CA THR A 31 -2.87 -5.14 -0.36
C THR A 31 -3.21 -4.87 1.09
N LEU A 32 -3.16 -3.58 1.44
CA LEU A 32 -3.46 -3.05 2.76
C LEU A 32 -4.37 -1.81 2.60
N SER A 33 -4.33 -0.87 3.56
CA SER A 33 -5.36 0.15 3.72
C SER A 33 -5.37 1.17 2.58
N ILE A 34 -4.20 1.59 2.09
CA ILE A 34 -4.07 2.60 1.03
C ILE A 34 -4.62 2.04 -0.28
N LYS A 35 -4.16 0.86 -0.69
CA LYS A 35 -4.63 0.24 -1.94
C LYS A 35 -6.12 -0.10 -1.90
N ASN A 36 -6.63 -0.50 -0.73
CA ASN A 36 -8.06 -0.75 -0.53
C ASN A 36 -8.89 0.49 -0.89
N VAL A 37 -8.50 1.67 -0.40
CA VAL A 37 -9.15 2.93 -0.73
C VAL A 37 -8.92 3.32 -2.18
N VAL A 38 -7.67 3.36 -2.64
CA VAL A 38 -7.34 3.87 -3.98
C VAL A 38 -8.05 3.06 -5.07
N VAL A 39 -7.94 1.73 -5.03
CA VAL A 39 -8.58 0.87 -6.03
C VAL A 39 -10.09 0.80 -5.84
N GLY A 40 -10.57 0.89 -4.59
CA GLY A 40 -12.00 0.98 -4.28
C GLY A 40 -12.65 2.27 -4.83
N ALA A 41 -11.90 3.37 -4.85
CA ALA A 41 -12.37 4.65 -5.37
C ALA A 41 -12.42 4.71 -6.89
N ILE A 42 -11.62 3.92 -7.60
CA ILE A 42 -11.61 3.92 -9.07
C ILE A 42 -12.94 3.41 -9.61
N MET A 43 -13.58 4.22 -10.47
CA MET A 43 -14.85 3.90 -11.11
C MET A 43 -14.74 2.61 -11.95
N PRO A 44 -15.83 1.82 -12.05
CA PRO A 44 -15.89 0.67 -12.95
C PRO A 44 -15.46 1.04 -14.38
N GLY A 45 -14.70 0.15 -15.04
CA GLY A 45 -14.15 0.37 -16.38
C GLY A 45 -12.81 1.10 -16.43
N TYR A 46 -12.35 1.72 -15.33
CA TYR A 46 -11.04 2.37 -15.26
C TYR A 46 -9.96 1.55 -14.55
N ARG A 47 -10.34 0.48 -13.84
CA ARG A 47 -9.40 -0.35 -13.07
C ARG A 47 -8.30 -0.97 -13.93
N SER A 48 -8.61 -1.50 -15.11
CA SER A 48 -7.59 -2.05 -16.01
C SER A 48 -6.55 -1.02 -16.45
N ARG A 49 -6.92 0.27 -16.49
CA ARG A 49 -6.02 1.35 -16.92
C ARG A 49 -4.88 1.60 -15.95
N ILE A 50 -5.01 1.21 -14.67
CA ILE A 50 -3.92 1.35 -13.70
C ILE A 50 -2.94 0.16 -13.76
N HIS A 51 -3.31 -0.95 -14.42
CA HIS A 51 -2.47 -2.13 -14.58
C HIS A 51 -1.61 -2.06 -15.85
N GLN A 52 -0.74 -1.04 -15.95
CA GLN A 52 0.18 -0.84 -17.09
C GLN A 52 1.63 -1.28 -16.76
N GLY A 53 1.77 -2.38 -16.02
CA GLY A 53 3.05 -2.89 -15.54
C GLY A 53 3.45 -2.34 -14.16
N TYR A 54 4.49 -2.94 -13.57
CA TYR A 54 4.86 -2.73 -12.17
C TYR A 54 5.29 -1.29 -11.85
N LYS A 55 6.01 -0.63 -12.76
CA LYS A 55 6.40 0.78 -12.60
C LYS A 55 5.15 1.69 -12.55
N ALA A 56 4.30 1.60 -13.56
CA ALA A 56 3.15 2.47 -13.73
C ALA A 56 2.11 2.31 -12.62
N ILE A 57 1.81 1.07 -12.20
CA ILE A 57 0.81 0.83 -11.16
C ILE A 57 1.27 1.38 -9.81
N ASN A 58 2.53 1.19 -9.42
CA ASN A 58 3.05 1.70 -8.14
C ASN A 58 3.04 3.23 -8.10
N LEU A 59 3.45 3.89 -9.20
CA LEU A 59 3.36 5.35 -9.32
C LEU A 59 1.91 5.85 -9.29
N THR A 60 1.01 5.17 -10.01
CA THR A 60 -0.40 5.56 -10.08
C THR A 60 -1.06 5.42 -8.71
N LEU A 61 -0.79 4.33 -7.99
CA LEU A 61 -1.28 4.13 -6.62
C LEU A 61 -0.75 5.21 -5.68
N ALA A 62 0.55 5.50 -5.72
CA ALA A 62 1.15 6.55 -4.91
C ALA A 62 0.54 7.94 -5.23
N TYR A 63 0.44 8.29 -6.51
CA TYR A 63 -0.15 9.56 -6.95
C TYR A 63 -1.60 9.70 -6.49
N LEU A 64 -2.44 8.69 -6.72
CA LEU A 64 -3.83 8.74 -6.28
C LEU A 64 -3.94 8.81 -4.75
N ALA A 65 -3.10 8.07 -4.02
CA ALA A 65 -3.07 8.14 -2.56
C ALA A 65 -2.78 9.56 -2.03
N THR A 66 -1.99 10.39 -2.72
CA THR A 66 -1.79 11.80 -2.33
C THR A 66 -3.09 12.61 -2.27
N LYS A 67 -4.13 12.19 -3.01
CA LYS A 67 -5.42 12.87 -3.09
C LYS A 67 -6.52 12.19 -2.27
N MET A 68 -6.29 10.98 -1.76
CA MET A 68 -7.29 10.19 -1.04
C MET A 68 -6.68 9.30 0.07
N MET A 69 -5.66 9.80 0.74
CA MET A 69 -5.02 9.07 1.84
C MET A 69 -6.05 8.79 2.95
N PRO A 70 -6.17 7.54 3.45
CA PRO A 70 -7.02 7.28 4.60
C PRO A 70 -6.55 8.09 5.82
N ASN A 71 -7.48 8.75 6.52
CA ASN A 71 -7.20 9.44 7.79
C ASN A 71 -7.02 8.45 8.95
N LEU A 72 -7.61 7.26 8.82
CA LEU A 72 -7.47 6.17 9.78
C LEU A 72 -7.41 4.85 9.02
N ALA A 73 -6.35 4.08 9.27
CA ALA A 73 -6.18 2.74 8.73
C ALA A 73 -6.38 1.72 9.84
N LEU A 74 -7.29 0.75 9.64
CA LEU A 74 -7.49 -0.40 10.50
C LEU A 74 -7.22 -1.67 9.69
N ILE A 75 -6.20 -2.41 10.08
CA ILE A 75 -5.83 -3.68 9.45
C ILE A 75 -6.16 -4.81 10.41
N ASP A 76 -7.22 -5.56 10.08
CA ASP A 76 -7.63 -6.77 10.79
C ASP A 76 -6.76 -7.95 10.33
N GLY A 77 -5.68 -8.17 11.07
CA GLY A 77 -4.75 -9.28 10.86
C GLY A 77 -5.11 -10.53 11.65
N TYR A 78 -6.33 -10.70 12.17
CA TYR A 78 -6.73 -11.96 12.81
C TYR A 78 -6.45 -13.15 11.88
N VAL A 79 -6.93 -13.06 10.63
CA VAL A 79 -6.53 -13.94 9.52
C VAL A 79 -6.38 -13.11 8.25
N GLY A 80 -5.16 -13.06 7.73
CA GLY A 80 -4.80 -12.50 6.43
C GLY A 80 -4.78 -13.55 5.31
N MET A 81 -4.20 -13.18 4.18
CA MET A 81 -4.03 -14.05 3.01
C MET A 81 -2.59 -14.05 2.51
N GLU A 82 -2.02 -15.22 2.30
CA GLU A 82 -0.69 -15.41 1.71
C GLU A 82 -0.74 -16.16 0.37
N GLY A 83 0.40 -16.25 -0.31
CA GLY A 83 0.52 -16.96 -1.59
C GLY A 83 -0.09 -16.18 -2.75
N ASN A 84 -0.91 -16.86 -3.57
CA ASN A 84 -1.42 -16.31 -4.82
C ASN A 84 -2.63 -15.35 -4.64
N GLY A 85 -2.56 -14.47 -3.65
CA GLY A 85 -3.53 -13.37 -3.46
C GLY A 85 -3.51 -12.35 -4.61
N PRO A 86 -4.56 -11.53 -4.76
CA PRO A 86 -5.65 -11.33 -3.80
C PRO A 86 -6.84 -12.29 -3.96
N VAL A 87 -6.80 -13.21 -4.93
CA VAL A 87 -7.92 -14.14 -5.22
C VAL A 87 -7.59 -15.57 -4.81
N GLY A 88 -6.48 -16.14 -5.30
CA GLY A 88 -6.11 -17.55 -5.12
C GLY A 88 -5.14 -17.81 -3.97
N GLY A 89 -5.19 -16.98 -2.91
CA GLY A 89 -4.32 -17.13 -1.75
C GLY A 89 -4.85 -18.09 -0.70
N GLU A 90 -4.04 -18.36 0.32
CA GLU A 90 -4.35 -19.23 1.46
C GLU A 90 -4.48 -18.39 2.74
N PRO A 91 -5.36 -18.77 3.69
CA PRO A 91 -5.50 -18.05 4.95
C PRO A 91 -4.22 -18.17 5.78
N LYS A 92 -3.74 -17.03 6.31
CA LYS A 92 -2.55 -16.96 7.18
C LYS A 92 -2.82 -16.07 8.38
N PRO A 93 -2.76 -16.59 9.62
CA PRO A 93 -2.84 -15.75 10.80
C PRO A 93 -1.65 -14.79 10.88
N LEU A 94 -1.93 -13.50 11.08
CA LEU A 94 -0.94 -12.54 11.62
C LEU A 94 -1.14 -12.39 13.13
N GLY A 95 -2.39 -12.48 13.61
CA GLY A 95 -2.73 -12.48 15.03
C GLY A 95 -2.76 -11.10 15.68
N LEU A 96 -2.76 -10.03 14.88
CA LEU A 96 -2.78 -8.65 15.36
C LEU A 96 -3.84 -7.82 14.62
N VAL A 97 -4.39 -6.84 15.33
CA VAL A 97 -5.09 -5.72 14.70
C VAL A 97 -4.18 -4.50 14.81
N LEU A 98 -3.94 -3.83 13.68
CA LEU A 98 -3.19 -2.59 13.65
C LEU A 98 -4.14 -1.44 13.36
N ILE A 99 -3.99 -0.34 14.08
CA ILE A 99 -4.74 0.89 13.86
C ILE A 99 -3.80 2.08 13.92
N GLY A 100 -3.93 3.02 12.99
CA GLY A 100 -3.10 4.22 12.99
C GLY A 100 -3.69 5.35 12.17
N SER A 101 -3.37 6.57 12.58
CA SER A 101 -3.78 7.82 11.93
C SER A 101 -2.90 8.22 10.75
N ASN A 102 -1.78 7.52 10.53
CA ASN A 102 -1.01 7.58 9.29
C ASN A 102 -1.11 6.24 8.57
N ALA A 103 -1.82 6.23 7.43
CA ALA A 103 -2.06 5.01 6.66
C ALA A 103 -0.78 4.40 6.08
N LEU A 104 0.21 5.22 5.69
CA LEU A 104 1.48 4.72 5.15
C LEU A 104 2.28 4.00 6.22
N GLU A 105 2.40 4.58 7.41
CA GLU A 105 3.11 3.97 8.54
C GLU A 105 2.42 2.68 8.99
N THR A 106 1.09 2.69 9.07
CA THR A 106 0.29 1.52 9.44
C THR A 106 0.45 0.38 8.41
N ASP A 107 0.40 0.71 7.12
CA ASP A 107 0.61 -0.24 6.04
C ASP A 107 2.06 -0.76 6.00
N ALA A 108 3.06 0.09 6.19
CA ALA A 108 4.47 -0.28 6.19
C ALA A 108 4.82 -1.20 7.36
N LEU A 109 4.35 -0.87 8.57
CA LEU A 109 4.53 -1.71 9.75
C LEU A 109 3.89 -3.08 9.56
N THR A 110 2.68 -3.13 8.99
CA THR A 110 1.99 -4.38 8.69
C THR A 110 2.75 -5.21 7.65
N ALA A 111 3.24 -4.60 6.57
CA ALA A 111 4.03 -5.31 5.58
C ALA A 111 5.30 -5.91 6.18
N TRP A 112 5.96 -5.19 7.09
CA TRP A 112 7.11 -5.70 7.82
C TRP A 112 6.78 -6.87 8.74
N LEU A 113 5.64 -6.79 9.45
CA LEU A 113 5.10 -7.86 10.28
C LEU A 113 4.73 -9.11 9.46
N MET A 114 4.28 -8.93 8.22
CA MET A 114 4.06 -10.02 7.26
C MET A 114 5.37 -10.62 6.72
N GLY A 115 6.52 -10.00 7.01
CA GLY A 115 7.84 -10.47 6.59
C GLY A 115 8.37 -9.84 5.30
N PHE A 116 7.68 -8.86 4.73
CA PHE A 116 8.14 -8.11 3.56
C PHE A 116 8.99 -6.90 3.97
N ASN A 117 9.91 -6.47 3.11
CA ASN A 117 10.61 -5.21 3.30
C ASN A 117 9.72 -4.06 2.78
N PRO A 118 9.35 -3.06 3.59
CA PRO A 118 8.54 -1.93 3.12
C PRO A 118 9.16 -1.17 1.93
N ASN A 119 10.50 -1.16 1.83
CA ASN A 119 11.22 -0.56 0.70
C ASN A 119 11.08 -1.32 -0.62
N ASP A 120 10.60 -2.57 -0.60
CA ASP A 120 10.35 -3.38 -1.78
C ASP A 120 8.93 -3.14 -2.34
N ILE A 121 8.13 -2.31 -1.68
CA ILE A 121 6.75 -1.97 -2.07
C ILE A 121 6.76 -0.58 -2.70
N GLY A 122 6.62 -0.53 -4.03
CA GLY A 122 6.91 0.69 -4.78
C GLY A 122 6.09 1.91 -4.37
N TYR A 123 4.78 1.76 -4.18
CA TYR A 123 3.96 2.90 -3.77
C TYR A 123 4.24 3.34 -2.32
N PHE A 124 4.73 2.47 -1.42
CA PHE A 124 5.20 2.90 -0.10
C PHE A 124 6.47 3.73 -0.21
N TYR A 125 7.43 3.25 -1.00
CA TYR A 125 8.69 3.94 -1.24
C TYR A 125 8.44 5.36 -1.78
N TYR A 126 7.59 5.51 -2.81
CA TYR A 126 7.29 6.83 -3.37
C TYR A 126 6.58 7.74 -2.37
N LEU A 127 5.56 7.24 -1.67
CA LEU A 127 4.85 8.04 -0.66
C LEU A 127 5.76 8.49 0.48
N HIS A 128 6.66 7.62 0.93
CA HIS A 128 7.67 7.97 1.93
C HIS A 128 8.60 9.08 1.43
N ARG A 129 9.14 8.92 0.21
CA ARG A 129 9.99 9.91 -0.46
C ARG A 129 9.29 11.26 -0.63
N TRP A 130 7.98 11.25 -0.82
CA TRP A 130 7.16 12.48 -0.95
C TRP A 130 6.66 13.02 0.39
N GLY A 131 7.10 12.47 1.52
CA GLY A 131 6.81 13.01 2.86
C GLY A 131 5.47 12.61 3.47
N TYR A 132 4.82 11.55 2.99
CA TYR A 132 3.51 11.10 3.51
C TYR A 132 3.60 10.21 4.76
N GLY A 133 4.80 9.84 5.21
CA GLY A 133 5.00 9.03 6.42
C GLY A 133 6.31 8.25 6.40
N GLU A 134 6.63 7.61 7.52
CA GLU A 134 7.79 6.74 7.65
C GLU A 134 7.47 5.28 7.25
N ILE A 135 8.45 4.58 6.67
CA ILE A 135 8.32 3.17 6.27
C ILE A 135 9.33 2.25 6.95
N THR A 136 10.27 2.82 7.69
CA THR A 136 11.25 2.12 8.53
C THR A 136 10.59 1.75 9.86
N PRO A 137 10.34 0.46 10.15
CA PRO A 137 9.56 0.04 11.32
C PRO A 137 10.08 0.58 12.66
N ASP A 138 11.39 0.65 12.84
CA ASP A 138 12.00 1.13 14.10
C ASP A 138 11.87 2.65 14.30
N LYS A 139 11.45 3.39 13.28
CA LYS A 139 11.18 4.84 13.36
C LYS A 139 9.70 5.16 13.49
N ILE A 140 8.82 4.17 13.36
CA ILE A 140 7.38 4.33 13.55
C ILE A 140 7.07 4.19 15.04
N ILE A 141 6.36 5.16 15.60
CA ILE A 141 5.94 5.13 17.00
C ILE A 141 4.75 4.18 17.13
N VAL A 142 4.90 3.15 17.96
CA VAL A 142 3.86 2.15 18.22
C VAL A 142 3.53 2.17 19.71
N ASP A 143 2.30 2.56 20.04
CA ASP A 143 1.74 2.40 21.39
C ASP A 143 1.12 1.00 21.49
N SER A 144 1.69 0.15 22.34
CA SER A 144 1.26 -1.23 22.50
C SER A 144 1.59 -1.75 23.89
N SER A 145 0.66 -2.51 24.46
CA SER A 145 0.84 -3.24 25.72
C SER A 145 1.49 -4.63 25.53
N ILE A 146 1.75 -5.03 24.27
CA ILE A 146 2.32 -6.33 23.93
C ILE A 146 3.66 -6.17 23.20
N ASP A 147 4.49 -7.23 23.22
CA ASP A 147 5.66 -7.32 22.34
C ASP A 147 5.20 -7.63 20.91
N TRP A 148 4.73 -6.60 20.22
CA TRP A 148 4.21 -6.69 18.86
C TRP A 148 5.26 -7.17 17.85
N LYS A 149 6.57 -6.97 18.10
CA LYS A 149 7.63 -7.44 17.19
C LYS A 149 7.70 -8.97 17.15
N SER A 150 7.35 -9.64 18.24
CA SER A 150 7.31 -11.11 18.31
C SER A 150 6.28 -11.76 17.36
N TYR A 151 5.28 -11.00 16.91
CA TYR A 151 4.26 -11.48 15.97
C TYR A 151 4.72 -11.42 14.51
N ARG A 152 5.91 -10.88 14.24
CA ARG A 152 6.46 -10.87 12.89
C ARG A 152 6.57 -12.31 12.39
N THR A 153 5.95 -12.56 11.26
CA THR A 153 5.93 -13.86 10.60
C THR A 153 6.36 -13.72 9.14
N ARG A 154 6.40 -14.83 8.41
CA ARG A 154 6.72 -14.85 6.98
C ARG A 154 5.50 -15.33 6.21
N PHE A 155 4.85 -14.40 5.53
CA PHE A 155 3.84 -14.71 4.54
C PHE A 155 4.53 -15.27 3.29
N LYS A 156 3.98 -16.34 2.73
CA LYS A 156 4.37 -16.85 1.41
C LYS A 156 4.10 -15.76 0.36
N PRO A 157 5.10 -15.29 -0.40
CA PRO A 157 4.85 -14.31 -1.46
C PRO A 157 4.00 -14.87 -2.59
N HIS A 158 3.39 -13.98 -3.39
CA HIS A 158 2.79 -14.36 -4.67
C HIS A 158 3.87 -14.94 -5.61
N ARG A 159 3.52 -15.88 -6.49
CA ARG A 159 4.47 -16.51 -7.44
C ARG A 159 5.23 -15.53 -8.35
N LEU A 160 4.68 -14.32 -8.51
CA LEU A 160 5.26 -13.23 -9.31
C LEU A 160 6.08 -12.24 -8.49
N TYR A 161 6.39 -12.51 -7.23
CA TYR A 161 7.02 -11.55 -6.33
C TYR A 161 8.30 -10.93 -6.88
N LEU A 162 9.22 -11.74 -7.43
CA LEU A 162 10.47 -11.22 -8.02
C LEU A 162 10.22 -10.29 -9.21
N GLU A 163 9.18 -10.54 -10.01
CA GLU A 163 8.77 -9.66 -11.10
C GLU A 163 8.21 -8.34 -10.57
N GLN A 164 7.44 -8.40 -9.47
CA GLN A 164 6.85 -7.23 -8.85
C GLN A 164 7.90 -6.24 -8.35
N LEU A 165 9.10 -6.71 -7.96
CA LEU A 165 10.22 -5.86 -7.53
C LEU A 165 10.77 -4.96 -8.65
N LYS A 166 10.40 -5.20 -9.91
CA LYS A 166 10.79 -4.40 -11.08
C LYS A 166 9.95 -3.12 -11.23
N TRP A 167 9.50 -2.53 -10.13
CA TRP A 167 8.71 -1.29 -10.10
C TRP A 167 9.57 -0.03 -10.04
N ARG A 168 10.84 -0.14 -9.62
CA ARG A 168 11.69 1.02 -9.40
C ARG A 168 12.06 1.69 -10.72
N LEU A 169 11.85 3.01 -10.77
CA LEU A 169 12.24 3.84 -11.90
C LEU A 169 13.76 4.02 -11.96
N ALA A 170 14.29 4.34 -13.14
CA ALA A 170 15.64 4.87 -13.23
C ALA A 170 15.70 6.26 -12.55
N PRO A 171 16.83 6.68 -11.95
CA PRO A 171 16.91 7.96 -11.22
C PRO A 171 16.51 9.20 -12.04
N GLU A 172 16.73 9.19 -13.35
CA GLU A 172 16.29 10.27 -14.24
C GLU A 172 14.78 10.29 -14.48
N GLU A 173 14.15 9.10 -14.58
CA GLU A 173 12.70 8.97 -14.70
C GLU A 173 12.03 9.44 -13.40
N GLU A 174 12.56 9.03 -12.25
CA GLU A 174 12.03 9.40 -10.93
C GLU A 174 12.06 10.92 -10.72
N ARG A 175 13.18 11.58 -11.03
CA ARG A 175 13.30 13.05 -10.96
C ARG A 175 12.31 13.78 -11.87
N LYS A 176 11.97 13.22 -13.02
CA LYS A 176 10.95 13.80 -13.92
C LYS A 176 9.55 13.71 -13.28
N VAL A 177 9.24 12.58 -12.64
CA VAL A 177 7.97 12.39 -11.92
C VAL A 177 7.86 13.35 -10.72
N GLU A 178 8.90 13.47 -9.90
CA GLU A 178 8.93 14.39 -8.75
C GLU A 178 8.66 15.84 -9.19
N ARG A 179 9.32 16.32 -10.26
CA ARG A 179 9.07 17.66 -10.83
C ARG A 179 7.65 17.86 -11.37
N GLN A 180 6.99 16.80 -11.83
CA GLN A 180 5.61 16.86 -12.30
C GLN A 180 4.63 16.90 -11.13
N LEU A 181 4.92 16.17 -10.05
CA LEU A 181 4.14 16.18 -8.81
C LEU A 181 4.11 17.57 -8.18
N GLU A 182 5.26 18.24 -8.07
CA GLU A 182 5.38 19.61 -7.54
C GLU A 182 4.53 20.64 -8.31
N LYS A 183 4.26 20.40 -9.61
CA LYS A 183 3.42 21.28 -10.43
C LYS A 183 1.92 21.03 -10.27
N ASN A 184 1.54 19.86 -9.75
CA ASN A 184 0.16 19.36 -9.71
C ASN A 184 -0.40 19.20 -8.28
N LEU A 185 0.43 19.46 -7.26
CA LEU A 185 0.03 19.59 -5.86
C LEU A 185 -0.30 21.05 -5.56
#